data_AF-A0A7W5TSJ5-F1
#
_entry.id   AF-A0A7W5TSJ5-F1
#
_cell.length_a   1.000
_cell.length_b   1.000
_cell.length_c   1.000
_cell.angle_alpha   90.00
_cell.angle_beta   90.00
_cell.angle_gamma   90.00
#
_symmetry.space_group_name_H-M   'P 1'
#
loop_
_entity.id
_entity.type
_entity.pdbx_description
1 polymer ?
#
loop_
_entity_poly.entity_id
_entity_poly.type
_entity_poly.pdbx_seq_one_letter_code
_entity_poly.pdbx_strand_id
1 'polypeptide(L)' 'MKRMNLRDVPDDVYTALAEAARANRQSLSAFAVDRLTEISQMTRLNDYVASYTPLHESGVSLEDSAAAVREVREAS' A
#
# COMPACT_ATOMS: atom_id res chain seq x y z
N MET A 1 7.40 12.04 -16.74
CA MET A 1 6.26 11.22 -16.30
C MET A 1 5.18 11.21 -17.38
N LYS A 2 4.52 10.07 -17.60
CA LYS A 2 3.34 10.00 -18.48
C LYS A 2 2.14 10.63 -17.77
N ARG A 3 1.35 11.46 -18.47
CA ARG A 3 0.15 12.11 -17.89
C ARG A 3 -0.98 11.09 -17.79
N MET A 4 -1.64 11.03 -16.63
CA MET A 4 -2.81 10.19 -16.39
C MET A 4 -4.08 10.92 -16.82
N ASN A 5 -4.91 10.26 -17.63
CA ASN A 5 -6.23 10.74 -18.01
C ASN A 5 -7.28 10.08 -17.12
N LEU A 6 -8.07 10.86 -16.39
CA LEU A 6 -9.12 10.36 -15.49
C LEU A 6 -10.51 10.37 -16.14
N ARG A 7 -10.62 10.64 -17.44
CA ARG A 7 -11.90 10.70 -18.16
C ARG A 7 -12.61 9.35 -18.28
N ASP A 8 -11.85 8.26 -18.21
CA ASP A 8 -12.39 6.90 -18.35
C ASP A 8 -12.76 6.29 -16.98
N VAL A 9 -12.66 7.07 -15.89
CA VAL A 9 -13.02 6.66 -14.54
C VAL A 9 -14.53 6.84 -14.35
N PRO A 10 -15.27 5.84 -13.84
CA PRO A 10 -16.69 5.97 -13.50
C PRO A 10 -16.96 7.19 -12.59
N ASP A 11 -18.09 7.86 -12.80
CA ASP A 11 -18.42 9.14 -12.13
C ASP A 11 -18.46 9.04 -10.60
N ASP A 12 -18.92 7.90 -10.08
CA ASP A 12 -18.96 7.59 -8.64
C ASP A 12 -17.54 7.48 -8.06
N VAL A 13 -16.65 6.78 -8.76
CA VAL A 13 -15.23 6.66 -8.38
C VAL A 13 -14.52 8.00 -8.51
N TYR A 14 -14.79 8.76 -9.56
CA TYR A 14 -14.24 10.10 -9.73
C TYR A 14 -14.65 11.02 -8.56
N THR A 15 -15.94 11.00 -8.19
CA THR A 15 -16.48 11.77 -7.07
C THR A 15 -15.77 11.43 -5.77
N ALA A 16 -15.66 10.13 -5.46
CA ALA A 16 -14.99 9.67 -4.24
C ALA A 16 -13.51 10.10 -4.20
N LEU A 17 -12.78 10.00 -5.32
CA LEU A 17 -11.39 10.45 -5.41
C LEU A 17 -11.26 11.98 -5.26
N ALA A 18 -12.20 12.75 -5.80
CA ALA A 18 -12.20 14.21 -5.69
C ALA A 18 -12.46 14.67 -4.24
N GLU A 19 -13.40 14.03 -3.54
CA GLU A 19 -13.67 14.30 -2.13
C GLU A 19 -12.45 13.95 -1.26
N ALA A 20 -11.85 12.78 -1.48
CA ALA A 20 -10.67 12.34 -0.75
C ALA A 20 -9.46 13.27 -1.00
N ALA A 21 -9.24 13.71 -2.25
CA ALA A 21 -8.18 14.66 -2.58
C ALA A 21 -8.39 16.01 -1.86
N ARG A 22 -9.65 16.49 -1.80
CA ARG A 22 -10.01 17.72 -1.09
C ARG A 22 -9.76 17.59 0.42
N ALA A 23 -10.14 16.47 1.02
CA ALA A 23 -9.89 16.19 2.44
C ALA A 23 -8.38 16.18 2.77
N ASN A 24 -7.55 15.70 1.84
CA ASN A 24 -6.09 15.67 1.97
C ASN A 24 -5.39 16.97 1.50
N ARG A 25 -6.15 18.00 1.08
CA ARG A 25 -5.63 19.28 0.56
C ARG A 25 -4.69 19.12 -0.64
N GLN A 26 -4.95 18.13 -1.48
CA GLN A 26 -4.17 17.84 -2.68
C GLN A 26 -5.01 18.08 -3.93
N SER A 27 -4.34 18.27 -5.08
CA SER A 27 -5.03 18.17 -6.37
C SER A 27 -5.41 16.71 -6.63
N LEU A 28 -6.53 16.50 -7.34
CA LEU A 28 -7.02 15.15 -7.68
C LEU A 28 -5.93 14.30 -8.36
N SER A 29 -5.17 14.89 -9.29
CA SER A 29 -4.10 14.18 -9.98
C SER A 29 -2.96 13.78 -9.05
N ALA A 30 -2.58 14.64 -8.08
CA ALA A 30 -1.52 14.32 -7.13
C ALA A 30 -1.97 13.22 -6.17
N PHE A 31 -3.16 13.37 -5.59
CA PHE A 31 -3.75 12.36 -4.71
C PHE A 31 -3.86 10.98 -5.40
N ALA A 32 -4.36 10.94 -6.63
CA ALA A 32 -4.49 9.70 -7.38
C ALA A 32 -3.12 9.05 -7.69
N VAL A 33 -2.10 9.85 -8.04
CA VAL A 33 -0.74 9.34 -8.25
C VAL A 33 -0.15 8.78 -6.96
N ASP A 34 -0.34 9.46 -5.83
CA ASP A 34 0.16 9.00 -4.53
C ASP A 34 -0.47 7.66 -4.14
N ARG A 35 -1.81 7.54 -4.26
CA ARG A 35 -2.52 6.29 -3.96
C ARG A 35 -2.14 5.16 -4.91
N LEU A 36 -1.99 5.43 -6.21
CA LEU A 36 -1.52 4.41 -7.16
C LEU A 36 -0.08 3.99 -6.88
N THR A 37 0.76 4.91 -6.41
CA THR A 37 2.14 4.60 -6.00
C THR A 37 2.14 3.68 -4.78
N GLU A 38 1.34 4.00 -3.77
CA GLU A 38 1.15 3.15 -2.58
C GLU A 38 0.65 1.75 -2.95
N ILE A 39 -0.40 1.65 -3.77
CA ILE A 39 -0.93 0.36 -4.24
C ILE A 39 0.14 -0.42 -5.02
N SER A 40 0.92 0.24 -5.88
CA SER A 40 2.00 -0.43 -6.63
C SER A 40 3.11 -0.99 -5.74
N GLN A 41 3.37 -0.35 -4.59
CA GLN A 41 4.30 -0.86 -3.59
C GLN A 41 3.68 -2.06 -2.85
N MET A 42 2.40 -2.00 -2.51
CA MET A 42 1.67 -3.11 -1.88
C MET A 42 1.58 -4.35 -2.80
N THR A 43 1.38 -4.18 -4.10
CA THR A 43 1.37 -5.31 -5.04
C THR A 43 2.73 -6.01 -5.08
N ARG A 44 3.83 -5.26 -4.92
CA ARG A 44 5.19 -5.82 -4.85
C ARG A 44 5.49 -6.49 -3.51
N LEU A 45 4.83 -6.07 -2.43
CA LEU A 45 4.98 -6.69 -1.11
C LEU A 45 4.51 -8.14 -1.12
N ASN A 46 3.39 -8.43 -1.80
CA ASN A 46 2.90 -9.80 -1.93
C ASN A 46 3.92 -10.69 -2.67
N ASP A 47 4.48 -10.19 -3.78
CA ASP A 47 5.52 -10.89 -4.53
C ASP A 47 6.81 -11.05 -3.72
N TYR A 48 7.17 -10.03 -2.91
CA TYR A 48 8.32 -10.09 -2.01
C TYR A 48 8.13 -11.15 -0.93
N VAL A 49 6.98 -11.19 -0.25
CA VAL A 49 6.68 -12.22 0.75
C VAL A 49 6.63 -13.61 0.11
N ALA A 50 6.04 -13.74 -1.07
CA ALA A 50 5.96 -15.01 -1.79
C ALA A 50 7.32 -15.52 -2.29
N SER A 51 8.25 -14.61 -2.65
CA SER A 51 9.61 -14.94 -3.07
C SER A 51 10.62 -15.04 -1.93
N TYR A 52 10.24 -14.60 -0.73
CA TYR A 52 11.08 -14.68 0.44
C TYR A 52 11.31 -16.14 0.82
N THR A 53 12.51 -16.63 0.52
CA THR A 53 12.99 -17.89 1.07
C THR A 53 13.54 -17.57 2.46
N PRO A 54 12.96 -18.10 3.55
CA PRO A 54 13.49 -17.87 4.88
C PRO A 54 14.94 -18.31 4.92
N LEU A 55 15.82 -17.44 5.39
CA LEU A 55 17.20 -17.80 5.73
C LEU A 55 17.13 -18.94 6.77
N HIS A 56 17.33 -20.18 6.32
CA HIS A 56 17.24 -21.37 7.17
C HIS A 56 18.26 -21.36 8.33
N GLU A 57 19.25 -20.47 8.26
CA GLU A 57 20.34 -20.34 9.24
C GLU A 57 20.11 -19.20 10.25
N SER A 58 19.00 -18.46 10.19
CA SER A 58 18.75 -17.35 11.13
C SER A 58 18.47 -17.83 12.56
N GLY A 59 18.10 -19.11 12.74
CA GLY A 59 17.66 -19.66 14.03
C GLY A 59 16.34 -19.08 14.55
N VAL A 60 15.67 -18.22 13.78
CA VAL A 60 14.41 -17.57 14.13
C VAL A 60 13.28 -18.30 13.43
N SER A 61 12.35 -18.85 14.20
CA SER A 61 11.17 -19.52 13.66
C SER A 61 10.11 -18.51 13.21
N LEU A 62 9.14 -18.98 12.41
CA LEU A 62 7.95 -18.19 12.08
C LEU A 62 7.13 -17.83 13.33
N GLU A 63 7.17 -18.67 14.36
CA GLU A 63 6.46 -18.46 15.62
C GLU A 63 7.10 -17.33 16.44
N ASP A 64 8.43 -17.27 16.47
CA ASP A 64 9.18 -16.16 17.08
C ASP A 64 8.87 -14.84 16.37
N SER A 65 8.81 -14.88 15.04
CA SER A 65 8.46 -13.70 14.22
C SER A 65 7.03 -13.23 14.47
N ALA A 66 6.07 -14.16 14.57
CA ALA A 66 4.68 -13.85 14.85
C ALA A 66 4.46 -13.32 16.27
N ALA A 67 5.22 -13.83 17.26
CA ALA A 67 5.20 -13.33 18.63
C ALA A 67 5.70 -11.88 18.70
N ALA A 68 6.82 -11.57 18.04
CA ALA A 68 7.38 -10.23 18.01
C ALA A 68 6.42 -9.20 17.36
N VAL A 69 5.76 -9.54 16.25
CA VAL A 69 4.78 -8.64 15.61
C VAL A 69 3.56 -8.40 16.52
N ARG A 70 3.13 -9.42 17.26
CA ARG A 70 2.00 -9.31 18.19
C ARG A 70 2.32 -8.39 19.37
N GLU A 71 3.51 -8.53 19.95
CA GLU A 71 3.99 -7.69 21.05
C GLU A 71 4.01 -6.21 20.65
N VAL A 72 4.56 -5.88 19.48
CA VAL A 72 4.59 -4.50 18.96
C VAL A 72 3.17 -3.95 18.74
N ARG A 73 2.24 -4.77 18.22
CA ARG A 73 0.85 -4.36 18.00
C ARG A 73 0.11 -4.08 19.31
N GLU A 74 0.37 -4.85 20.35
CA GLU A 74 -0.28 -4.68 21.66
C GLU A 74 0.31 -3.51 22.48
N ALA A 75 1.49 -3.02 22.08
CA ALA A 75 2.15 -1.88 22.69
C ALA A 75 1.83 -0.51 22.02
N SER A 76 1.10 -0.49 20.89
CA SER A 76 0.58 0.73 20.22
C SER A 76 -0.90 0.97 20.52
#